data_AF-A0A522TF66-F1
#
_entry.id   AF-A0A522TF66-F1
#
_cell.length_a   1.000
_cell.length_b   1.000
_cell.length_c   1.000
_cell.angle_alpha   90.00
_cell.angle_beta   90.00
_cell.angle_gamma   90.00
#
_symmetry.space_group_name_H-M   'P 1'
#
loop_
_entity.id
_entity.type
_entity.pdbx_description
1 polymer ?
#
loop_
_entity_poly.entity_id
_entity_poly.type
_entity_poly.pdbx_seq_one_letter_code
_entity_poly.pdbx_strand_id
1 'polypeptide(L)'
;MAKELRMYVLDALDACARIFEYTAERDLESFLADSQLRSAVERQFITVGEALQRAAELAADADARIGELREIVGFRHVLVHGYSRVEAKRVWDVLTGDLPGIRSELEAWLRELDPDLR
;
A
#
# COMPACT_ATOMS: atom_id res chain seq x y z
N MET A 1 18.98 8.52 -6.02
CA MET A 1 18.38 7.54 -6.97
C MET A 1 18.25 6.15 -6.35
N ALA A 2 19.26 5.26 -6.38
CA ALA A 2 19.08 3.86 -5.92
C ALA A 2 18.73 3.72 -4.42
N LYS A 3 19.38 4.48 -3.54
CA LYS A 3 19.06 4.51 -2.10
C LYS A 3 17.64 5.02 -1.81
N GLU A 4 17.21 6.04 -2.54
CA GLU A 4 15.87 6.63 -2.39
C GLU A 4 14.79 5.69 -2.90
N LEU A 5 15.02 5.03 -4.04
CA LEU A 5 14.12 4.00 -4.56
C LEU A 5 13.91 2.88 -3.53
N ARG A 6 15.02 2.35 -2.97
CA ARG A 6 14.96 1.32 -1.91
C ARG A 6 14.20 1.81 -0.68
N MET A 7 14.40 3.07 -0.27
CA MET A 7 13.67 3.68 0.85
C MET A 7 12.17 3.70 0.58
N TYR A 8 11.72 4.13 -0.60
CA TYR A 8 10.29 4.14 -0.94
C TYR A 8 9.68 2.74 -1.00
N VAL A 9 10.38 1.76 -1.56
CA VAL A 9 9.92 0.36 -1.55
C VAL A 9 9.77 -0.16 -0.12
N LEU A 10 10.71 0.16 0.77
CA LEU A 10 10.63 -0.18 2.19
C LEU A 10 9.47 0.53 2.91
N ASP A 11 9.26 1.83 2.67
CA ASP A 11 8.16 2.58 3.26
C ASP A 11 6.80 1.97 2.87
N ALA A 12 6.65 1.54 1.62
CA ALA A 12 5.44 0.86 1.16
C ALA A 12 5.28 -0.51 1.84
N LEU A 13 6.35 -1.29 2.00
CA LEU A 13 6.32 -2.58 2.70
C LEU A 13 5.95 -2.45 4.18
N ASP A 14 6.55 -1.50 4.88
CA ASP A 14 6.26 -1.23 6.29
C ASP A 14 4.80 -0.80 6.48
N ALA A 15 4.27 0.02 5.56
CA ALA A 15 2.86 0.41 5.57
C ALA A 15 1.93 -0.79 5.30
N CYS A 16 2.26 -1.66 4.35
CA CYS A 16 1.53 -2.91 4.13
C CYS A 16 1.53 -3.78 5.39
N ALA A 17 2.69 -3.96 6.02
CA ALA A 17 2.83 -4.77 7.23
C ALA A 17 1.96 -4.25 8.38
N ARG A 18 1.92 -2.92 8.58
CA ARG A 18 1.04 -2.29 9.57
C ARG A 18 -0.44 -2.51 9.27
N ILE A 19 -0.86 -2.41 8.00
CA ILE A 19 -2.24 -2.71 7.62
C ILE A 19 -2.60 -4.13 8.04
N PHE A 20 -1.78 -5.12 7.69
CA PHE A 20 -2.02 -6.51 8.06
C PHE A 20 -2.01 -6.73 9.57
N GLU A 21 -1.10 -6.07 10.31
CA GLU A 21 -1.05 -6.14 11.77
C GLU A 21 -2.35 -5.61 12.40
N TYR A 22 -2.84 -4.45 11.95
CA TYR A 22 -4.04 -3.83 12.50
C TYR A 22 -5.31 -4.64 12.22
N THR A 23 -5.31 -5.44 11.15
CA THR A 23 -6.49 -6.18 10.68
C THR A 23 -6.41 -7.70 10.81
N ALA A 24 -5.35 -8.25 11.42
CA ALA A 24 -5.10 -9.70 11.45
C ALA A 24 -6.26 -10.55 11.99
N GLU A 25 -7.00 -10.03 12.97
CA GLU A 25 -8.14 -10.71 13.61
C GLU A 25 -9.45 -9.94 13.41
N ARG A 26 -9.55 -9.17 12.33
CA ARG A 26 -10.72 -8.37 12.01
C ARG A 26 -11.49 -9.00 10.87
N ASP A 27 -12.80 -8.89 10.94
CA ASP A 27 -13.72 -9.10 9.84
C ASP A 27 -14.27 -7.76 9.33
N LEU A 28 -15.04 -7.80 8.25
CA LEU A 28 -15.63 -6.60 7.68
C LEU A 28 -16.53 -5.87 8.69
N GLU A 29 -17.34 -6.59 9.48
CA GLU A 29 -18.26 -5.97 10.44
C GLU A 29 -17.52 -5.20 11.53
N SER A 30 -16.53 -5.83 12.17
CA SER A 30 -15.70 -5.18 13.19
C SER A 30 -14.87 -4.03 12.63
N PHE A 31 -14.39 -4.12 11.40
CA PHE A 31 -13.73 -3.01 10.70
C PHE A 31 -14.68 -1.83 10.44
N LEU A 32 -15.91 -2.10 9.97
CA LEU A 32 -16.93 -1.08 9.75
C LEU A 32 -17.47 -0.46 11.04
N ALA A 33 -17.34 -1.14 12.18
CA ALA A 33 -17.71 -0.61 13.48
C ALA A 33 -16.64 0.31 14.10
N ASP A 34 -15.35 0.12 13.75
CA ASP A 34 -14.22 0.83 14.39
C ASP A 34 -13.66 1.97 13.52
N SER A 35 -14.04 3.21 13.82
CA SER A 35 -13.59 4.40 13.06
C SER A 35 -12.10 4.71 13.24
N GLN A 36 -11.52 4.36 14.38
CA GLN A 36 -10.11 4.59 14.66
C GLN A 36 -9.25 3.63 13.83
N LEU A 37 -9.65 2.35 13.78
CA LEU A 37 -9.00 1.35 12.94
C LEU A 37 -9.07 1.74 11.46
N ARG A 38 -10.25 2.14 10.97
CA ARG A 38 -10.39 2.61 9.58
C ARG A 38 -9.45 3.76 9.27
N SER A 39 -9.40 4.77 10.13
CA SER A 39 -8.50 5.92 9.96
C SER A 39 -7.02 5.50 9.93
N ALA A 40 -6.63 4.53 10.77
CA ALA A 40 -5.27 4.00 10.78
C ALA A 40 -4.92 3.26 9.47
N VAL A 41 -5.83 2.42 8.97
CA VAL A 41 -5.66 1.67 7.72
C VAL A 41 -5.64 2.60 6.50
N GLU A 42 -6.57 3.56 6.42
CA GLU A 42 -6.59 4.58 5.35
C GLU A 42 -5.28 5.38 5.32
N ARG A 43 -4.75 5.74 6.49
CA ARG A 43 -3.46 6.44 6.58
C ARG A 43 -2.31 5.60 6.02
N GLN A 44 -2.26 4.30 6.31
CA GLN A 44 -1.23 3.44 5.75
C GLN A 44 -1.40 3.26 4.24
N PHE A 45 -2.62 3.15 3.72
CA PHE A 45 -2.85 3.13 2.27
C PHE A 45 -2.37 4.41 1.56
N ILE A 46 -2.55 5.57 2.18
CA ILE A 46 -1.98 6.83 1.68
C ILE A 46 -0.44 6.73 1.62
N THR A 47 0.19 6.16 2.64
CA THR A 47 1.65 5.93 2.64
C THR A 47 2.08 4.97 1.53
N VAL A 48 1.38 3.84 1.35
CA VAL A 48 1.68 2.88 0.25
C VAL A 48 1.62 3.59 -1.11
N GLY A 49 0.53 4.30 -1.38
CA GLY A 49 0.34 4.97 -2.67
C GLY A 49 1.34 6.12 -2.91
N GLU A 50 1.64 6.93 -1.90
CA GLU A 50 2.67 7.98 -2.04
C GLU A 50 4.06 7.37 -2.28
N ALA A 51 4.44 6.36 -1.52
CA ALA A 51 5.75 5.72 -1.67
C ALA A 51 5.90 5.08 -3.06
N LEU A 52 4.87 4.38 -3.55
CA LEU A 52 4.86 3.81 -4.89
C LEU A 52 4.88 4.86 -6.00
N GLN A 53 4.19 5.99 -5.83
CA GLN A 53 4.29 7.12 -6.76
C GLN A 53 5.74 7.63 -6.85
N ARG A 54 6.41 7.82 -5.71
CA ARG A 54 7.81 8.27 -5.69
C ARG A 54 8.78 7.24 -6.25
N ALA A 55 8.53 5.96 -6.00
CA ALA A 55 9.31 4.87 -6.61
C ALA A 55 9.20 4.89 -8.14
N ALA A 56 7.99 5.09 -8.68
CA ALA A 56 7.74 5.19 -10.11
C ALA A 56 8.40 6.41 -10.77
N GLU A 57 8.54 7.53 -10.06
CA GLU A 57 9.31 8.70 -10.52
C GLU A 57 10.80 8.39 -10.68
N LEU A 58 11.33 7.40 -9.93
CA LEU A 58 12.74 7.00 -9.95
C LEU A 58 13.03 5.76 -10.81
N ALA A 59 12.01 4.95 -11.12
CA ALA A 59 12.14 3.69 -11.84
C ALA A 59 11.07 3.58 -12.94
N ALA A 60 11.48 3.77 -14.19
CA ALA A 60 10.58 3.74 -15.35
C ALA A 60 9.92 2.37 -15.59
N ASP A 61 10.47 1.30 -15.03
CA ASP A 61 9.94 -0.07 -15.10
C ASP A 61 9.01 -0.42 -13.92
N ALA A 62 8.65 0.55 -13.04
CA ALA A 62 7.78 0.30 -11.89
C ALA A 62 6.41 -0.31 -12.26
N ASP A 63 5.78 0.14 -13.35
CA ASP A 63 4.52 -0.42 -13.88
C ASP A 63 4.65 -1.90 -14.27
N ALA A 64 5.86 -2.40 -14.58
CA ALA A 64 6.11 -3.81 -14.89
C ALA A 64 6.41 -4.65 -13.63
N ARG A 65 6.70 -3.98 -12.51
CA ARG A 65 7.07 -4.61 -11.23
C ARG A 65 5.88 -4.72 -10.29
N ILE A 66 4.99 -3.73 -10.32
CA ILE A 66 3.78 -3.67 -9.50
C ILE A 66 2.57 -3.65 -10.43
N GLY A 67 1.80 -4.74 -10.49
CA GLY A 67 0.70 -4.88 -11.45
C GLY A 67 -0.41 -3.85 -11.25
N GLU A 68 -0.71 -3.51 -9.99
CA GLU A 68 -1.79 -2.60 -9.56
C GLU A 68 -1.28 -1.19 -9.23
N LEU A 69 -0.15 -0.77 -9.83
CA LEU A 69 0.52 0.49 -9.48
C LEU A 69 -0.39 1.71 -9.67
N ARG A 70 -1.13 1.77 -10.77
CA ARG A 70 -1.99 2.92 -11.09
C ARG A 70 -3.20 2.96 -10.17
N GLU A 71 -3.72 1.80 -9.84
CA GLU A 71 -4.89 1.57 -9.01
C GLU A 71 -4.60 2.01 -7.57
N ILE A 72 -3.46 1.60 -7.00
CA ILE A 72 -3.09 1.96 -5.63
C ILE A 72 -2.71 3.45 -5.48
N VAL A 73 -2.04 4.04 -6.48
CA VAL A 73 -1.77 5.49 -6.52
C VAL A 73 -3.07 6.28 -6.66
N GLY A 74 -3.97 5.82 -7.54
CA GLY A 74 -5.31 6.39 -7.69
C GLY A 74 -6.13 6.28 -6.42
N PHE A 75 -6.06 5.14 -5.73
CA PHE A 75 -6.74 4.92 -4.46
C PHE A 75 -6.26 5.91 -3.38
N ARG A 76 -4.95 6.18 -3.28
CA ARG A 76 -4.39 7.24 -2.44
C ARG A 76 -4.97 8.63 -2.76
N HIS A 77 -5.18 8.97 -4.04
CA HIS A 77 -5.83 10.24 -4.39
C HIS A 77 -7.28 10.31 -3.90
N VAL A 78 -8.03 9.21 -4.01
CA VAL A 78 -9.41 9.14 -3.51
C VAL A 78 -9.45 9.25 -1.98
N LEU A 79 -8.54 8.59 -1.26
CA LEU A 79 -8.46 8.68 0.21
C LEU A 79 -8.15 10.10 0.70
N VAL A 80 -7.33 10.87 -0.02
CA VAL A 80 -6.97 12.24 0.37
C VAL A 80 -8.00 13.28 -0.07
N HIS A 81 -8.52 13.19 -1.29
CA HIS A 81 -9.36 14.24 -1.88
C HIS A 81 -10.85 13.87 -2.00
N GLY A 82 -11.16 12.58 -1.98
CA GLY A 82 -12.51 12.02 -2.13
C GLY A 82 -13.06 11.38 -0.87
N TYR A 83 -12.50 11.66 0.31
CA TYR A 83 -12.85 11.01 1.59
C TYR A 83 -14.34 11.05 1.94
N SER A 84 -15.08 12.07 1.47
CA SER A 84 -16.54 12.15 1.63
C SER A 84 -17.33 11.10 0.84
N ARG A 85 -16.67 10.39 -0.09
CA ARG A 85 -17.23 9.34 -0.95
C ARG A 85 -16.56 7.98 -0.76
N VAL A 86 -15.58 7.86 0.13
CA VAL A 86 -14.90 6.59 0.37
C VAL A 86 -15.83 5.70 1.18
N GLU A 87 -16.36 4.67 0.53
CA GLU A 87 -17.05 3.61 1.22
C GLU A 87 -16.02 2.76 1.97
N ALA A 88 -16.11 2.68 3.30
CA ALA A 88 -15.20 1.88 4.12
C ALA A 88 -15.12 0.41 3.66
N LYS A 89 -16.19 -0.11 3.05
CA LYS A 89 -16.18 -1.42 2.40
C LYS A 89 -15.14 -1.50 1.28
N ARG A 90 -14.97 -0.45 0.46
CA ARG A 90 -13.95 -0.42 -0.59
C ARG A 90 -12.54 -0.50 -0.02
N VAL A 91 -12.28 0.16 1.12
CA VAL A 91 -10.98 0.04 1.81
C VAL A 91 -10.72 -1.40 2.23
N TRP A 92 -11.75 -2.07 2.75
CA TRP A 92 -11.67 -3.49 3.09
C TRP A 92 -11.47 -4.41 1.87
N ASP A 93 -12.16 -4.14 0.77
CA ASP A 93 -12.03 -4.90 -0.46
C ASP A 93 -10.59 -4.82 -1.02
N VAL A 94 -9.99 -3.61 -1.05
CA VAL A 94 -8.58 -3.42 -1.49
C VAL A 94 -7.60 -4.10 -0.52
N LEU A 95 -7.87 -4.02 0.78
CA LEU A 95 -7.05 -4.66 1.82
C LEU A 95 -7.01 -6.18 1.68
N THR A 96 -8.16 -6.80 1.40
CA THR A 96 -8.29 -8.26 1.36
C THR A 96 -8.04 -8.85 -0.02
N GLY A 97 -8.22 -8.06 -1.09
CA GLY A 97 -8.00 -8.47 -2.48
C GLY A 97 -6.60 -8.12 -2.99
N ASP A 98 -6.34 -6.82 -3.19
CA ASP A 98 -5.20 -6.36 -4.01
C ASP A 98 -3.90 -6.24 -3.19
N LEU A 99 -4.00 -5.77 -1.94
CA LEU A 99 -2.85 -5.46 -1.09
C LEU A 99 -1.88 -6.65 -0.86
N PRO A 100 -2.34 -7.91 -0.69
CA PRO A 100 -1.44 -9.06 -0.58
C PRO A 100 -0.56 -9.27 -1.83
N GLY A 101 -1.11 -9.03 -3.02
CA GLY A 101 -0.38 -9.09 -4.28
C GLY A 101 0.68 -8.00 -4.36
N ILE A 102 0.26 -6.75 -4.11
CA ILE A 102 1.16 -5.58 -4.10
C ILE A 102 2.32 -5.77 -3.12
N ARG A 103 2.05 -6.30 -1.92
CA ARG A 103 3.10 -6.61 -0.93
C ARG A 103 4.09 -7.64 -1.48
N SER A 104 3.60 -8.71 -2.10
CA SER A 104 4.46 -9.76 -2.66
C SER A 104 5.37 -9.24 -3.77
N GLU A 105 4.84 -8.35 -4.61
CA GLU A 105 5.58 -7.67 -5.68
C GLU A 105 6.63 -6.70 -5.11
N LEU A 106 6.29 -5.92 -4.09
CA LEU A 106 7.23 -5.07 -3.37
C LEU A 106 8.37 -5.87 -2.72
N GLU A 107 8.08 -7.02 -2.12
CA GLU A 107 9.10 -7.91 -1.53
C GLU A 107 10.04 -8.47 -2.61
N ALA A 108 9.52 -8.79 -3.80
CA ALA A 108 10.34 -9.21 -4.94
C ALA A 108 11.23 -8.06 -5.44
N TRP A 109 10.65 -6.87 -5.59
CA TRP A 109 11.39 -5.69 -6.03
C TRP A 109 12.50 -5.31 -5.04
N LEU A 110 12.22 -5.36 -3.73
CA LEU A 110 13.23 -5.09 -2.70
C LEU A 110 14.42 -6.05 -2.79
N ARG A 111 14.18 -7.35 -3.02
CA ARG A 111 15.24 -8.36 -3.18
C ARG A 111 16.14 -8.09 -4.38
N GLU A 112 15.60 -7.52 -5.46
CA GLU A 112 16.40 -7.11 -6.60
C GLU A 112 17.23 -5.85 -6.33
N LEU A 113 16.70 -4.92 -5.53
CA LEU A 113 17.40 -3.69 -5.14
C LEU A 113 18.49 -3.94 -4.08
N ASP A 114 18.38 -5.01 -3.31
CA ASP A 114 19.32 -5.37 -2.24
C ASP A 114 19.57 -6.89 -2.19
N PRO A 115 20.44 -7.43 -3.06
CA PRO A 115 20.69 -8.86 -3.17
C PRO A 115 21.33 -9.48 -1.92
N ASP A 116 21.87 -8.64 -1.03
CA ASP A 116 22.54 -9.05 0.21
C ASP A 116 21.55 -9.23 1.38
N LEU A 117 20.28 -8.82 1.23
CA LEU A 117 19.18 -9.23 2.11
C LEU A 117 18.84 -10.71 1.85
N ARG A 118 19.54 -11.62 2.53
CA ARG A 118 19.14 -13.02 2.70
C ARG A 118 18.67 -13.29 4.12
#